data_AF-A0A2G9X156-F1
#
_entry.id   AF-A0A2G9X156-F1
#
_cell.length_a   1.000
_cell.length_b   1.000
_cell.length_c   1.000
_cell.angle_alpha   90.00
_cell.angle_beta   90.00
_cell.angle_gamma   90.00
#
_symmetry.space_group_name_H-M   'P 1'
#
loop_
_entity.id
_entity.type
_entity.pdbx_description
1 polymer ?
#
loop_
_entity_poly.entity_id
_entity_poly.type
_entity_poly.pdbx_seq_one_letter_code
_entity_poly.pdbx_strand_id
1 'polypeptide(L)' 'MIALMTETRTTSVLTTEEQIRRQDSVRYALASTRIEGLPITPDTEALLDAWARGEISDDELFGRALSDVVG' A
#
# COMPACT_ATOMS: atom_id res chain seq x y z
N MET A 1 -21.14 -16.54 26.75
CA MET A 1 -19.73 -16.09 26.61
C MET A 1 -19.46 -15.90 25.13
N ILE A 2 -19.24 -14.67 24.69
CA ILE A 2 -18.82 -14.38 23.32
C ILE A 2 -17.29 -14.43 23.33
N ALA A 3 -16.72 -15.39 22.61
CA ALA A 3 -15.29 -15.43 22.38
C ALA A 3 -14.91 -14.22 21.52
N LEU A 4 -14.17 -13.26 22.07
CA LEU A 4 -13.47 -12.27 21.27
C LEU A 4 -12.40 -13.03 20.48
N MET A 5 -12.66 -13.27 19.20
CA MET A 5 -11.61 -13.58 18.24
C MET A 5 -10.85 -12.27 17.99
N THR A 6 -9.78 -12.07 18.73
CA THR A 6 -8.77 -11.07 18.38
C THR A 6 -8.19 -11.47 17.04
N GLU A 7 -8.58 -10.77 15.96
CA GLU A 7 -7.86 -10.82 14.69
C GLU A 7 -6.41 -10.42 14.98
N THR A 8 -5.54 -11.42 14.99
CA THR A 8 -4.10 -11.20 14.95
C THR A 8 -3.83 -10.53 13.61
N ARG A 9 -3.76 -9.19 13.60
CA ARG A 9 -3.25 -8.41 12.46
C ARG A 9 -1.81 -8.87 12.27
N THR A 10 -1.66 -9.91 11.45
CA THR A 10 -0.38 -10.54 11.19
C THR A 10 0.31 -9.63 10.19
N THR A 11 1.06 -8.65 10.69
CA THR A 11 2.10 -7.99 9.89
C THR A 11 3.13 -9.07 9.62
N SER A 12 2.89 -9.91 8.59
CA SER A 12 3.88 -10.87 8.16
C SER A 12 5.07 -10.06 7.67
N VAL A 13 6.22 -10.29 8.27
CA VAL A 13 7.47 -9.67 7.83
C VAL A 13 7.63 -10.00 6.36
N LEU A 14 7.61 -8.99 5.49
CA LEU A 14 7.79 -9.21 4.06
C LEU A 14 9.14 -9.89 3.83
N THR A 15 9.17 -10.87 2.94
CA THR A 15 10.44 -11.39 2.45
C THR A 15 11.16 -10.30 1.66
N THR A 16 12.49 -10.38 1.58
CA THR A 16 13.27 -9.44 0.75
C THR A 16 12.80 -9.45 -0.70
N GLU A 17 12.46 -10.63 -1.24
CA GLU A 17 11.95 -10.78 -2.60
C GLU A 17 10.61 -10.06 -2.79
N GLU A 18 9.68 -10.22 -1.85
CA GLU A 18 8.39 -9.56 -1.91
C GLU A 18 8.53 -8.03 -1.76
N GLN A 19 9.40 -7.56 -0.87
CA GLN A 19 9.70 -6.14 -0.74
C GLN A 19 10.26 -5.55 -2.04
N ILE A 20 11.21 -6.23 -2.70
CA ILE A 20 11.74 -5.79 -4.01
C ILE A 20 10.63 -5.75 -5.06
N ARG A 21 9.80 -6.80 -5.15
CA ARG A 21 8.67 -6.87 -6.08
C ARG A 21 7.70 -5.71 -5.89
N ARG A 22 7.38 -5.36 -4.65
CA ARG A 22 6.50 -4.23 -4.34
C ARG A 22 7.16 -2.89 -4.69
N GLN A 23 8.44 -2.70 -4.37
CA GLN A 23 9.18 -1.49 -4.75
C GLN A 23 9.23 -1.29 -6.26
N ASP A 24 9.43 -2.37 -7.03
CA ASP A 24 9.38 -2.32 -8.50
C ASP A 24 7.98 -1.91 -8.98
N SER A 25 6.93 -2.47 -8.37
CA SER A 25 5.54 -2.14 -8.69
C SER A 25 5.21 -0.67 -8.42
N VAL A 26 5.66 -0.12 -7.28
CA VAL A 26 5.50 1.30 -6.95
C VAL A 26 6.25 2.18 -7.94
N ARG A 27 7.53 1.88 -8.22
CA ARG A 27 8.33 2.63 -9.19
C ARG A 27 7.67 2.66 -10.58
N TYR A 28 7.15 1.53 -11.03
CA TYR A 28 6.43 1.44 -12.30
C TYR A 28 5.15 2.29 -12.29
N ALA A 29 4.29 2.15 -11.27
CA ALA A 29 3.03 2.86 -11.18
C ALA A 29 3.21 4.40 -11.12
N LEU A 30 4.20 4.86 -10.36
CA LEU A 30 4.53 6.29 -10.28
C LEU A 30 5.07 6.81 -11.62
N ALA A 31 5.95 6.04 -12.27
CA ALA A 31 6.52 6.43 -13.56
C ALA A 31 5.45 6.48 -14.65
N SER A 32 4.58 5.47 -14.75
CA SER A 32 3.50 5.44 -15.74
C SER A 32 2.53 6.60 -15.54
N THR A 33 2.13 6.87 -14.30
CA THR A 33 1.21 7.98 -13.98
C THR A 33 1.82 9.33 -14.35
N ARG A 34 3.12 9.54 -14.08
CA ARG A 34 3.84 10.76 -14.49
C ARG A 34 3.98 10.89 -16.01
N ILE A 35 4.17 9.79 -16.74
CA ILE A 35 4.22 9.77 -18.21
C ILE A 35 2.89 10.24 -18.80
N GLU A 36 1.78 9.83 -18.21
CA GLU A 36 0.43 10.28 -18.60
C GLU A 36 0.13 11.73 -18.19
N GLY A 37 1.07 12.43 -17.55
CA GLY A 37 0.90 13.81 -17.08
C GLY A 37 -0.08 13.94 -15.91
N LEU A 38 -0.41 12.84 -15.25
CA LEU A 38 -1.32 12.85 -14.11
C LEU A 38 -0.59 13.26 -12.83
N PRO A 39 -1.19 14.12 -12.00
CA PRO A 39 -0.60 14.51 -10.73
C PRO A 39 -0.61 13.34 -9.75
N ILE A 40 0.45 13.20 -8.98
CA ILE A 40 0.54 12.28 -7.84
C ILE A 40 0.74 13.14 -6.60
N THR A 41 -0.10 12.94 -5.59
CA THR A 41 0.04 13.69 -4.34
C THR A 41 1.19 13.11 -3.52
N PRO A 42 1.87 13.93 -2.68
CA PRO A 42 2.88 13.42 -1.76
C PRO A 42 2.35 12.32 -0.83
N ASP A 43 1.09 12.41 -0.42
CA ASP A 43 0.44 11.41 0.44
C ASP A 43 0.26 10.07 -0.26
N THR A 44 -0.10 10.07 -1.55
CA THR A 44 -0.17 8.85 -2.36
C THR A 44 1.21 8.21 -2.53
N GLU A 45 2.25 9.00 -2.78
CA GLU A 45 3.62 8.47 -2.87
C GLU A 45 4.06 7.84 -1.54
N ALA A 46 3.83 8.53 -0.42
CA ALA A 46 4.16 8.04 0.91
C ALA A 46 3.39 6.75 1.28
N LEU A 47 2.12 6.66 0.88
CA LEU A 47 1.27 5.48 1.11
C LEU A 47 1.77 4.26 0.33
N LEU A 48 2.09 4.44 -0.95
CA LEU A 48 2.62 3.36 -1.80
C LEU A 48 3.98 2.88 -1.29
N ASP A 49 4.84 3.80 -0.84
CA ASP A 49 6.13 3.47 -0.24
C ASP A 49 5.99 2.69 1.08
N ALA A 50 5.03 3.06 1.94
CA ALA A 50 4.74 2.32 3.17
C ALA A 50 4.27 0.88 2.87
N TRP A 51 3.43 0.71 1.84
CA TRP A 51 3.00 -0.61 1.36
C TRP A 51 4.17 -1.44 0.82
N ALA A 52 5.08 -0.81 0.08
CA ALA A 52 6.27 -1.47 -0.43
C ALA A 52 7.25 -1.90 0.67
N ARG A 53 7.36 -1.12 1.75
CA ARG A 53 8.14 -1.51 2.94
C ARG A 53 7.46 -2.59 3.79
N GLY A 54 6.17 -2.86 3.58
CA GLY A 54 5.39 -3.80 4.38
C GLY A 54 4.88 -3.21 5.69
N GLU A 55 4.87 -1.89 5.81
CA GLU A 55 4.35 -1.17 6.98
C GLU A 55 2.82 -1.18 7.01
N ILE A 56 2.18 -1.34 5.83
CA ILE A 56 0.74 -1.49 5.67
C ILE A 56 0.41 -2.69 4.77
N SER A 57 -0.75 -3.32 5.01
CA SER A 57 -1.24 -4.43 4.20
C SER A 57 -1.87 -3.96 2.89
N ASP A 58 -2.11 -4.91 1.99
CA ASP A 58 -2.83 -4.66 0.74
C ASP A 58 -4.25 -4.12 1.04
N ASP A 59 -4.95 -4.72 2.01
CA ASP A 59 -6.29 -4.25 2.43
C ASP A 59 -6.27 -2.81 2.96
N GLU A 60 -5.21 -2.44 3.70
CA GLU A 60 -5.06 -1.07 4.19
C GLU A 60 -4.75 -0.08 3.06
N LEU A 61 -3.94 -0.48 2.08
CA LEU A 61 -3.70 0.31 0.87
C LEU A 61 -5.02 0.53 0.10
N PHE A 62 -5.79 -0.54 -0.17
CA PHE A 62 -7.06 -0.44 -0.89
C PHE A 62 -8.10 0.39 -0.12
N GLY A 63 -8.21 0.18 1.20
CA GLY A 63 -9.16 0.93 2.03
C GLY A 63 -8.88 2.43 2.03
N ARG A 64 -7.60 2.84 2.09
CA ARG A 64 -7.20 4.24 2.02
C ARG A 64 -7.40 4.83 0.63
N ALA A 65 -7.02 4.11 -0.43
CA ALA A 65 -7.22 4.54 -1.80
C ALA A 65 -8.71 4.75 -2.15
N LEU A 66 -9.61 3.89 -1.65
CA LEU A 66 -11.05 4.06 -1.82
C LEU A 66 -11.61 5.25 -1.03
N SER A 67 -11.06 5.51 0.16
CA SER A 67 -11.49 6.65 0.98
C SER A 67 -11.16 8.00 0.31
N ASP A 68 -10.01 8.10 -0.37
CA ASP A 68 -9.61 9.31 -1.10
C ASP A 68 -10.48 9.58 -2.35
N VAL A 69 -11.14 8.56 -2.91
CA VAL A 69 -12.01 8.69 -4.10
C VAL A 69 -13.44 9.08 -3.73
N VAL A 70 -13.88 8.75 -2.52
CA VAL A 70 -15.27 8.93 -2.06
C VAL A 70 -15.39 10.05 -1.00
N GLY A 71 -14.27 10.66 -0.60
CA GLY A 71 -14.18 11.77 0.35
C GLY A 71 -14.41 13.15 -0.24
#